data_AF-A0A8C5GIV8-F1
#
_entry.id   AF-A0A8C5GIV8-F1
#
_cell.length_a   1.000
_cell.length_b   1.000
_cell.length_c   1.000
_cell.angle_alpha   90.00
_cell.angle_beta   90.00
_cell.angle_gamma   90.00
#
_symmetry.space_group_name_H-M   'P 1'
#
loop_
_entity.id
_entity.type
_entity.pdbx_description
1 polymer ?
#
loop_
_entity_poly.entity_id
_entity_poly.type
_entity_poly.pdbx_seq_one_letter_code
_entity_poly.pdbx_strand_id
1 'polypeptide(L)'
;MDQRLMLRVVIDNDDIRKLTLNERPDSIKELKTQLKDKLLLQYDFKLQYEDPDFNNALCNLTCMTDLPERATLKVIPLVLLELTPLSSPTEDSDCSRTDTEILSIAGSPRSLRTQWPEFFDIPNFSVDVEYRLREANLLFMKDRLPMTLSRDMKHDILQKLAESMYSFKAYPDDDDFSSVAKALISKHPSLTEPGPQPGWFGWKNSLKFKMANFRTKLRKSGCDDVKINGGKRSKSNPEGESSSKNIKRPKRGEANYLPNLPAGHDERTLENARMLVVEELKKKIPNATQVSKMMDQTFPLRRREIVTKE
;
A
#
# COMPACT_ATOMS: atom_id res chain seq x y z
N MET A 1 26.66 21.15 -39.96
CA MET A 1 25.39 21.89 -39.84
C MET A 1 24.97 21.75 -38.39
N ASP A 2 25.07 22.82 -37.61
CA ASP A 2 24.79 22.79 -36.17
C ASP A 2 23.29 22.59 -35.92
N GLN A 3 22.88 21.35 -35.66
CA GLN A 3 21.49 21.03 -35.30
C GLN A 3 21.25 21.36 -33.82
N ARG A 4 21.11 22.65 -33.55
CA ARG A 4 20.76 23.17 -32.22
C ARG A 4 19.36 22.71 -31.82
N LEU A 5 19.24 22.06 -30.67
CA LEU A 5 17.96 21.59 -30.13
C LEU A 5 17.49 22.49 -28.99
N MET A 6 16.30 23.10 -29.14
CA MET A 6 15.67 23.92 -28.10
C MET A 6 14.57 23.15 -27.39
N LEU A 7 14.70 23.01 -26.08
CA LEU A 7 13.82 22.19 -25.26
C LEU A 7 13.10 23.06 -24.23
N ARG A 8 11.79 22.90 -24.13
CA ARG A 8 10.99 23.34 -22.98
C ARG A 8 10.79 22.14 -22.07
N VAL A 9 11.47 22.07 -20.94
CA VAL A 9 11.44 20.92 -20.03
C VAL A 9 10.54 21.23 -18.84
N VAL A 10 9.49 20.43 -18.68
CA VAL A 10 8.53 20.46 -17.58
C VAL A 10 8.97 19.42 -16.55
N ILE A 11 9.45 19.87 -15.39
CA ILE A 11 9.88 19.00 -14.28
C ILE A 11 8.69 18.75 -13.36
N ASP A 12 7.96 19.81 -13.02
CA ASP A 12 6.69 19.78 -12.27
C ASP A 12 5.73 20.83 -12.88
N ASN A 13 4.48 20.88 -12.41
CA ASN A 13 3.49 21.86 -12.86
C ASN A 13 3.96 23.31 -12.63
N ASP A 14 4.80 23.53 -11.60
CA ASP A 14 5.32 24.84 -11.21
C ASP A 14 6.79 25.06 -11.63
N ASP A 15 7.52 24.04 -12.12
CA ASP A 15 8.93 24.15 -12.56
C ASP A 15 9.08 23.75 -14.04
N ILE A 16 9.15 24.79 -14.89
CA ILE A 16 9.28 24.67 -16.34
C ILE A 16 10.49 25.48 -16.78
N ARG A 17 11.47 24.83 -17.38
CA ARG A 17 12.75 25.44 -17.78
C ARG A 17 13.00 25.36 -19.27
N LYS A 18 13.65 26.37 -19.81
CA LYS A 18 14.11 26.39 -21.20
C LYS A 18 15.57 25.98 -21.27
N LEU A 19 15.87 25.01 -22.13
CA LEU A 19 17.22 24.52 -22.37
C LEU A 19 17.58 24.63 -23.85
N THR A 20 18.86 24.88 -24.11
CA THR A 20 19.45 24.78 -25.44
C THR A 20 20.56 23.74 -25.38
N LEU A 21 20.53 22.78 -26.29
CA LEU A 21 21.63 21.87 -26.58
C LEU A 21 22.27 22.31 -27.90
N ASN A 22 23.58 22.52 -27.87
CA ASN A 22 24.33 23.00 -29.04
C ASN A 22 24.50 21.89 -30.08
N GLU A 23 24.53 20.64 -29.62
CA GLU A 23 24.58 19.44 -30.44
C GLU A 23 23.36 18.57 -30.11
N ARG A 24 22.79 17.91 -31.14
CA ARG A 24 21.68 16.98 -30.98
C ARG A 24 22.25 15.66 -30.43
N PRO A 25 21.77 15.16 -29.27
CA PRO A 25 22.29 13.91 -28.73
C PRO A 25 22.03 12.73 -29.67
N ASP A 26 22.96 11.79 -29.75
CA ASP A 26 22.86 10.61 -30.63
C ASP A 26 21.93 9.54 -30.03
N SER A 27 21.71 9.58 -28.71
CA SER A 27 20.87 8.63 -27.99
C SER A 27 20.01 9.29 -26.93
N ILE A 28 18.86 8.67 -26.63
CA ILE A 28 17.99 9.05 -25.50
C ILE A 28 18.76 8.98 -24.18
N LYS A 29 19.69 8.02 -24.03
CA LYS A 29 20.52 7.91 -22.82
C LYS A 29 21.39 9.15 -22.64
N GLU A 30 22.00 9.63 -23.71
CA GLU A 30 22.83 10.83 -23.70
C GLU A 30 21.99 12.09 -23.42
N LEU A 31 20.82 12.20 -24.04
CA LEU A 31 19.85 13.27 -23.74
C LEU A 31 19.49 13.29 -22.25
N LYS A 32 19.19 12.13 -21.65
CA LYS A 32 18.90 12.03 -20.21
C LYS A 32 20.09 12.49 -19.36
N THR A 33 21.32 12.11 -19.71
CA THR A 33 22.53 12.53 -18.98
C THR A 33 22.72 14.04 -19.04
N GLN A 34 22.57 14.65 -20.23
CA GLN A 34 22.68 16.10 -20.38
C GLN A 34 21.57 16.85 -19.62
N LEU A 35 20.35 16.30 -19.58
CA LEU A 35 19.26 16.86 -18.78
C LEU A 35 19.52 16.74 -17.28
N LYS A 36 20.08 15.61 -16.81
CA LYS A 36 20.48 15.45 -15.39
C LYS A 36 21.50 16.50 -14.98
N ASP A 37 22.53 16.70 -15.79
CA ASP A 37 23.60 17.65 -15.52
C ASP A 37 23.09 19.11 -15.54
N LYS A 38 22.40 19.52 -16.61
CA LYS A 38 21.92 20.91 -16.77
C LYS A 38 20.78 21.30 -15.85
N LEU A 39 19.93 20.35 -15.45
CA LEU A 39 18.79 20.60 -14.55
C LEU A 39 19.08 20.20 -13.10
N LEU A 40 20.27 19.68 -12.81
CA LEU A 40 20.70 19.18 -11.50
C LEU A 40 19.74 18.11 -10.94
N LEU A 41 19.25 17.21 -11.80
CA LEU A 41 18.35 16.13 -11.41
C LEU A 41 19.16 14.97 -10.84
N GLN A 42 18.95 14.65 -9.57
CA GLN A 42 19.64 13.56 -8.85
C GLN A 42 18.94 12.20 -8.96
N TYR A 43 17.88 12.09 -9.76
CA TYR A 43 17.05 10.90 -9.88
C TYR A 43 16.97 10.42 -11.33
N ASP A 44 16.63 9.15 -11.53
CA ASP A 44 16.33 8.64 -12.87
C ASP A 44 14.91 8.98 -13.30
N PHE A 45 14.67 9.13 -14.60
CA PHE A 45 13.37 9.57 -15.11
C PHE A 45 13.06 9.03 -16.51
N LYS A 46 11.78 8.98 -16.83
CA LYS A 46 11.26 8.82 -18.19
C LYS A 46 10.99 10.19 -18.80
N LEU A 47 11.07 10.25 -20.12
CA LEU A 47 10.79 11.45 -20.90
C LEU A 47 9.54 11.22 -21.74
N GLN A 48 8.64 12.17 -21.68
CA GLN A 48 7.56 12.31 -22.65
C GLN A 48 7.77 13.59 -23.46
N TYR A 49 7.27 13.62 -24.69
CA TYR A 49 7.28 14.81 -25.54
C TYR A 49 5.88 15.13 -26.02
N GLU A 50 5.62 16.40 -26.31
CA GLU A 50 4.38 16.81 -26.98
C GLU A 50 4.49 16.46 -28.47
N ASP A 51 3.65 15.53 -28.94
CA ASP A 51 3.65 15.08 -30.33
C ASP A 51 2.72 15.96 -31.20
N PRO A 52 3.26 16.68 -32.20
CA PRO A 52 2.47 17.54 -33.09
C PRO A 52 1.37 16.79 -33.85
N ASP A 53 1.58 15.50 -34.17
CA ASP A 53 0.63 14.70 -34.94
C ASP A 53 -0.60 14.29 -34.11
N PHE A 54 -0.50 14.35 -32.77
CA PHE A 54 -1.56 14.03 -31.82
C PHE A 54 -2.07 15.25 -31.04
N ASN A 55 -2.15 16.41 -31.69
CA ASN A 55 -2.60 17.67 -31.07
C ASN A 55 -1.78 18.06 -29.81
N ASN A 56 -0.46 17.84 -29.83
CA ASN A 56 0.46 18.08 -28.72
C ASN A 56 0.17 17.22 -27.46
N ALA A 57 -0.46 16.05 -27.63
CA ALA A 57 -0.59 15.09 -26.54
C ALA A 57 0.79 14.56 -26.11
N LEU A 58 0.93 14.20 -24.83
CA LEU A 58 2.17 13.67 -24.29
C LEU A 58 2.38 12.21 -24.69
N CYS A 59 3.44 11.96 -25.47
CA CYS A 59 3.84 10.63 -25.93
C CYS A 59 5.19 10.23 -25.32
N ASN A 60 5.41 8.93 -25.10
CA ASN A 60 6.70 8.45 -24.60
C ASN A 60 7.78 8.64 -25.66
N LEU A 61 8.89 9.26 -25.28
CA LEU A 61 10.02 9.42 -26.19
C LEU A 61 10.76 8.07 -26.33
N THR A 62 10.69 7.47 -27.52
CA THR A 62 11.32 6.16 -27.81
C THR A 62 12.41 6.24 -28.88
N CYS A 63 12.36 7.23 -29.78
CA CYS A 63 13.41 7.51 -30.74
C CYS A 63 13.81 8.99 -30.74
N MET A 64 15.10 9.29 -30.94
CA MET A 64 15.57 10.69 -31.02
C MET A 64 15.03 11.41 -32.26
N THR A 65 14.67 10.69 -33.32
CA THR A 65 14.09 11.25 -34.56
C THR A 65 12.74 11.93 -34.33
N ASP A 66 12.03 11.53 -33.29
CA ASP A 66 10.68 12.00 -32.99
C ASP A 66 10.67 13.43 -32.44
N LEU A 67 11.85 13.94 -32.03
CA LEU A 67 11.98 15.29 -31.49
C LEU A 67 12.15 16.34 -32.60
N PRO A 68 11.24 17.30 -32.76
CA PRO A 68 11.47 18.47 -33.59
C PRO A 68 12.59 19.35 -33.02
N GLU A 69 13.08 20.32 -33.80
CA GLU A 69 14.10 21.30 -33.36
C GLU A 69 13.66 22.11 -32.12
N ARG A 70 12.33 22.25 -31.94
CA ARG A 70 11.69 22.89 -30.79
C ARG A 70 10.69 21.92 -30.19
N ALA A 71 11.07 21.29 -29.08
CA ALA A 71 10.23 20.27 -28.43
C ALA A 71 9.92 20.64 -26.98
N THR A 72 8.71 20.30 -26.53
CA THR A 72 8.38 20.26 -25.10
C THR A 72 8.65 18.86 -24.57
N LEU A 73 9.39 18.74 -23.48
CA LEU A 73 9.64 17.49 -22.77
C LEU A 73 9.01 17.54 -21.39
N LYS A 74 8.40 16.46 -20.95
CA LYS A 74 7.96 16.24 -19.57
C LYS A 74 8.82 15.17 -18.92
N VAL A 75 9.40 15.52 -17.78
CA VAL A 75 10.19 14.62 -16.93
C VAL A 75 9.23 13.88 -16.02
N ILE A 76 9.29 12.55 -16.02
CA ILE A 76 8.54 11.71 -15.11
C ILE A 76 9.55 10.98 -14.22
N PRO A 77 9.67 11.36 -12.93
CA PRO A 77 10.56 10.69 -12.00
C PRO A 77 10.28 9.18 -11.99
N LEU A 78 11.33 8.39 -12.19
CA LEU A 78 11.30 6.97 -11.92
C LEU A 78 11.63 6.82 -10.43
N VAL A 79 10.60 6.57 -9.63
CA VAL A 79 10.79 6.11 -8.26
C VAL A 79 11.36 4.70 -8.35
N LEU A 80 12.68 4.61 -8.46
CA LEU A 80 13.41 3.38 -8.20
C LEU A 80 13.53 3.29 -6.68
N LEU A 81 12.84 2.33 -6.07
CA LEU A 81 13.14 1.86 -4.71
C LEU A 81 14.53 1.22 -4.76
N GLU A 82 15.59 2.04 -4.75
CA GLU A 82 16.96 1.56 -4.58
C GLU A 82 17.13 1.12 -3.13
N LEU A 83 16.90 -0.18 -2.90
CA LEU A 83 17.38 -0.87 -1.72
C LEU A 83 18.91 -0.86 -1.78
N THR A 84 19.54 0.17 -1.22
CA THR A 84 20.98 0.14 -0.94
C THR A 84 21.24 -0.91 0.15
N PRO A 85 22.00 -1.99 -0.10
CA PRO A 85 22.41 -2.89 0.96
C PRO A 85 23.46 -2.18 1.81
N LEU A 86 23.06 -1.78 3.02
CA LEU A 86 23.98 -1.25 4.01
C LEU A 86 24.97 -2.36 4.37
N SER A 87 26.25 -2.14 4.06
CA SER A 87 27.33 -2.98 4.55
C SER A 87 27.34 -2.91 6.07
N SER A 88 27.14 -4.06 6.71
CA SER A 88 27.20 -4.22 8.17
C SER A 88 28.64 -4.10 8.67
N PRO A 89 28.88 -3.44 9.81
CA PRO A 89 30.02 -3.79 10.64
C PRO A 89 29.69 -5.11 11.35
N THR A 90 30.52 -6.12 11.12
CA THR A 90 30.71 -7.27 12.00
C THR A 90 31.01 -6.79 13.42
N GLU A 91 30.23 -7.23 14.41
CA GLU A 91 30.72 -7.75 15.69
C GLU A 91 29.68 -8.69 16.29
N ASP A 92 30.20 -9.75 16.91
CA ASP A 92 29.53 -10.94 17.40
C ASP A 92 28.46 -10.66 18.47
N SER A 93 27.30 -11.32 18.36
CA SER A 93 26.62 -11.84 19.55
C SER A 93 25.61 -12.92 19.16
N ASP A 94 25.91 -14.12 19.64
CA ASP A 94 25.11 -15.34 19.57
C ASP A 94 23.71 -15.13 20.18
N CYS A 95 22.64 -15.34 19.41
CA CYS A 95 21.35 -15.80 19.92
C CYS A 95 20.48 -16.32 18.77
N SER A 96 20.30 -17.64 18.70
CA SER A 96 19.50 -18.31 17.67
C SER A 96 18.06 -17.80 17.63
N ARG A 97 17.65 -17.20 16.52
CA ARG A 97 16.25 -17.01 16.15
C ARG A 97 16.04 -17.54 14.74
N THR A 98 15.39 -18.70 14.64
CA THR A 98 14.88 -19.23 13.38
C THR A 98 13.65 -18.40 12.97
N ASP A 99 13.86 -17.31 12.25
CA ASP A 99 12.80 -16.61 11.54
C ASP A 99 12.77 -17.09 10.09
N THR A 100 11.67 -17.72 9.69
CA THR A 100 11.39 -18.01 8.28
C THR A 100 11.00 -16.71 7.60
N GLU A 101 11.96 -16.07 6.94
CA GLU A 101 11.70 -14.99 5.99
C GLU A 101 10.87 -15.53 4.82
N ILE A 102 9.56 -15.27 4.84
CA ILE A 102 8.71 -15.48 3.68
C ILE A 102 8.94 -14.29 2.75
N LEU A 103 9.76 -14.54 1.71
CA LEU A 103 9.96 -13.63 0.58
C LEU A 103 8.60 -13.19 0.03
N SER A 104 8.27 -11.92 0.24
CA SER A 104 7.06 -11.31 -0.29
C SER A 104 7.24 -11.07 -1.78
N ILE A 105 6.76 -11.99 -2.61
CA ILE A 105 6.65 -11.78 -4.05
C ILE A 105 5.50 -10.79 -4.28
N ALA A 106 5.88 -9.54 -4.58
CA ALA A 106 4.96 -8.52 -5.06
C ALA A 106 4.40 -8.97 -6.42
N GLY A 107 3.14 -9.41 -6.46
CA GLY A 107 2.50 -9.73 -7.74
C GLY A 107 1.27 -10.63 -7.76
N SER A 108 0.44 -10.68 -6.71
CA SER A 108 -0.84 -11.39 -6.80
C SER A 108 -1.98 -10.56 -6.21
N PRO A 109 -3.00 -10.17 -7.02
CA PRO A 109 -4.17 -9.49 -6.51
C PRO A 109 -5.09 -10.55 -5.90
N ARG A 110 -5.36 -10.38 -4.59
CA ARG A 110 -6.39 -11.11 -3.81
C ARG A 110 -5.93 -12.45 -3.22
N SER A 111 -5.28 -12.36 -2.06
CA SER A 111 -5.57 -13.14 -0.83
C SER A 111 -4.44 -13.03 0.21
N LEU A 112 -3.40 -12.24 -0.08
CA LEU A 112 -2.36 -11.89 0.88
C LEU A 112 -2.54 -10.42 1.26
N ARG A 113 -2.97 -10.17 2.50
CA ARG A 113 -2.90 -8.85 3.12
C ARG A 113 -1.47 -8.31 2.96
N THR A 114 -1.38 -7.11 2.45
CA THR A 114 -0.12 -6.38 2.24
C THR A 114 0.54 -6.05 3.57
N GLN A 115 1.87 -5.97 3.57
CA GLN A 115 2.62 -5.46 4.72
C GLN A 115 2.11 -4.07 5.09
N TRP A 116 2.16 -3.76 6.39
CA TRP A 116 1.80 -2.43 6.86
C TRP A 116 2.68 -1.37 6.19
N PRO A 117 2.11 -0.32 5.58
CA PRO A 117 2.90 0.65 4.86
C PRO A 117 3.68 1.54 5.83
N GLU A 118 4.87 1.96 5.42
CA GLU A 118 5.66 2.97 6.15
C GLU A 118 4.89 4.30 6.24
N PHE A 119 4.20 4.67 5.14
CA PHE A 119 3.32 5.82 5.06
C PHE A 119 1.90 5.37 4.74
N PHE A 120 0.98 5.55 5.69
CA PHE A 120 -0.42 5.21 5.49
C PHE A 120 -1.13 6.28 4.67
N ASP A 121 -1.54 5.95 3.45
CA ASP A 121 -2.35 6.85 2.63
C ASP A 121 -3.80 6.90 3.14
N ILE A 122 -4.30 8.12 3.37
CA ILE A 122 -5.64 8.32 3.90
C ILE A 122 -6.63 8.22 2.74
N PRO A 123 -7.56 7.23 2.77
CA PRO A 123 -8.53 7.05 1.70
C PRO A 123 -9.43 8.27 1.58
N ASN A 124 -10.00 8.46 0.39
CA ASN A 124 -11.02 9.48 0.21
C ASN A 124 -12.30 9.11 0.98
N PHE A 125 -12.88 10.09 1.65
CA PHE A 125 -14.13 9.96 2.38
C PHE A 125 -15.34 10.18 1.45
N SER A 126 -16.56 10.15 2.00
CA SER A 126 -17.74 10.55 1.25
C SER A 126 -17.61 11.99 0.72
N VAL A 127 -18.27 12.28 -0.41
CA VAL A 127 -18.16 13.57 -1.11
C VAL A 127 -18.47 14.75 -0.18
N ASP A 128 -19.51 14.63 0.65
CA ASP A 128 -19.88 15.66 1.64
C ASP A 128 -18.80 15.84 2.72
N VAL A 129 -18.22 14.75 3.22
CA VAL A 129 -17.15 14.81 4.24
C VAL A 129 -15.88 15.44 3.66
N GLU A 130 -15.47 15.04 2.45
CA GLU A 130 -14.31 15.63 1.77
C GLU A 130 -14.46 17.13 1.53
N TYR A 131 -15.64 17.55 1.06
CA TYR A 131 -15.93 18.97 0.84
C TYR A 131 -15.79 19.76 2.15
N ARG A 132 -16.42 19.29 3.23
CA ARG A 132 -16.36 19.97 4.53
C ARG A 132 -14.95 19.96 5.14
N LEU A 133 -14.19 18.87 4.98
CA LEU A 133 -12.80 18.79 5.43
C LEU A 133 -11.91 19.78 4.68
N ARG A 134 -12.13 19.96 3.37
CA ARG A 134 -11.43 20.96 2.56
C ARG A 134 -11.72 22.37 3.06
N GLU A 135 -12.99 22.73 3.21
CA GLU A 135 -13.40 24.05 3.72
C GLU A 135 -12.82 24.31 5.12
N ALA A 136 -12.90 23.33 6.01
CA ALA A 136 -12.36 23.44 7.36
C ALA A 136 -10.83 23.56 7.39
N ASN A 137 -10.12 22.87 6.49
CA ASN A 137 -8.67 23.02 6.34
C ASN A 137 -8.30 24.44 5.90
N LEU A 138 -9.04 25.05 4.97
CA LEU A 138 -8.81 26.43 4.55
C LEU A 138 -8.99 27.41 5.71
N LEU A 139 -10.05 27.25 6.50
CA LEU A 139 -10.29 28.05 7.70
C LEU A 139 -9.22 27.84 8.77
N PHE A 140 -8.75 26.61 8.96
CA PHE A 140 -7.65 26.31 9.89
C PHE A 140 -6.32 26.95 9.47
N MET A 141 -6.04 27.02 8.17
CA MET A 141 -4.84 27.67 7.66
C MET A 141 -4.87 29.18 7.88
N LYS A 142 -6.06 29.80 7.77
CA LYS A 142 -6.26 31.23 7.96
C LYS A 142 -6.32 31.65 9.42
N ASP A 143 -7.20 31.01 10.20
CA ASP A 143 -7.61 31.49 11.53
C ASP A 143 -7.23 30.51 12.66
N ARG A 144 -6.57 29.38 12.34
CA ARG A 144 -6.21 28.29 13.30
C ARG A 144 -7.41 27.77 14.11
N LEU A 145 -8.61 27.90 13.55
CA LEU A 145 -9.83 27.43 14.19
C LEU A 145 -10.01 25.92 13.97
N PRO A 146 -10.08 25.11 15.05
CA PRO A 146 -10.36 23.68 14.93
C PRO A 146 -11.79 23.45 14.44
N MET A 147 -11.98 22.43 13.62
CA MET A 147 -13.29 22.09 13.07
C MET A 147 -14.19 21.47 14.14
N THR A 148 -15.44 21.94 14.24
CA THR A 148 -16.48 21.21 14.98
C THR A 148 -16.96 20.03 14.15
N LEU A 149 -16.55 18.82 14.53
CA LEU A 149 -16.97 17.60 13.84
C LEU A 149 -18.34 17.11 14.31
N SER A 150 -19.25 16.90 13.36
CA SER A 150 -20.48 16.16 13.61
C SER A 150 -20.19 14.69 13.92
N ARG A 151 -21.03 14.09 14.77
CA ARG A 151 -20.95 12.66 15.14
C ARG A 151 -20.94 11.76 13.91
N ASP A 152 -21.76 12.07 12.91
CA ASP A 152 -21.94 11.23 11.72
C ASP A 152 -20.73 11.35 10.79
N MET A 153 -20.14 12.54 10.66
CA MET A 153 -18.87 12.74 9.93
C MET A 153 -17.73 11.97 10.59
N LYS A 154 -17.59 12.08 11.92
CA LYS A 154 -16.59 11.31 12.67
C LYS A 154 -16.79 9.81 12.46
N HIS A 155 -18.03 9.34 12.41
CA HIS A 155 -18.34 7.94 12.15
C HIS A 155 -17.89 7.48 10.75
N ASP A 156 -18.15 8.27 9.71
CA ASP A 156 -17.79 7.99 8.31
C ASP A 156 -16.28 7.91 8.14
N ILE A 157 -15.55 8.90 8.64
CA ILE A 157 -14.07 8.94 8.64
C ILE A 157 -13.52 7.67 9.29
N LEU A 158 -13.96 7.36 10.51
CA LEU A 158 -13.52 6.17 11.22
C LEU A 158 -13.89 4.87 10.50
N GLN A 159 -15.05 4.83 9.82
CA GLN A 159 -15.49 3.66 9.05
C GLN A 159 -14.55 3.39 7.88
N LYS A 160 -14.26 4.41 7.08
CA LYS A 160 -13.36 4.30 5.92
C LYS A 160 -11.94 3.95 6.33
N LEU A 161 -11.44 4.55 7.41
CA LEU A 161 -10.13 4.21 7.96
C LEU A 161 -10.09 2.77 8.45
N ALA A 162 -11.10 2.30 9.17
CA ALA A 162 -11.15 0.92 9.63
C ALA A 162 -11.19 -0.10 8.47
N GLU A 163 -11.93 0.20 7.40
CA GLU A 163 -11.95 -0.62 6.18
C GLU A 163 -10.57 -0.68 5.53
N SER A 164 -9.91 0.47 5.36
CA SER A 164 -8.56 0.55 4.77
C SER A 164 -7.53 -0.17 5.63
N MET A 165 -7.47 0.11 6.94
CA MET A 165 -6.59 -0.56 7.89
C MET A 165 -6.79 -2.09 7.90
N TYR A 166 -8.05 -2.53 7.82
CA TYR A 166 -8.36 -3.95 7.79
C TYR A 166 -7.75 -4.63 6.57
N SER A 167 -7.66 -3.98 5.41
CA SER A 167 -7.03 -4.56 4.22
C SER A 167 -5.58 -5.01 4.45
N PHE A 168 -4.84 -4.31 5.33
CA PHE A 168 -3.48 -4.65 5.75
C PHE A 168 -3.43 -5.61 6.95
N LYS A 169 -4.13 -5.31 8.04
CA LYS A 169 -4.09 -6.12 9.27
C LYS A 169 -5.49 -6.21 9.90
N ALA A 170 -5.94 -7.43 10.17
CA ALA A 170 -7.18 -7.64 10.94
C ALA A 170 -7.03 -7.20 12.40
N TYR A 171 -5.83 -7.35 12.97
CA TYR A 171 -5.48 -6.99 14.33
C TYR A 171 -4.27 -6.05 14.35
N PRO A 172 -4.46 -4.75 14.02
CA PRO A 172 -3.38 -3.78 14.10
C PRO A 172 -2.84 -3.65 15.52
N ASP A 173 -1.55 -3.36 15.62
CA ASP A 173 -0.87 -3.03 16.88
C ASP A 173 -1.03 -1.56 17.25
N ASP A 174 -0.45 -1.15 18.38
CA ASP A 174 -0.60 0.22 18.90
C ASP A 174 0.08 1.28 18.02
N ASP A 175 1.17 0.90 17.37
CA ASP A 175 1.97 1.77 16.52
C ASP A 175 1.28 1.97 15.16
N ASP A 176 0.66 0.92 14.62
CA ASP A 176 -0.23 0.96 13.46
C ASP A 176 -1.33 2.01 13.68
N PHE A 177 -2.05 1.98 14.81
CA PHE A 177 -3.08 2.99 15.12
C PHE A 177 -2.49 4.40 15.25
N SER A 178 -1.28 4.51 15.79
CA SER A 178 -0.60 5.80 15.94
C SER A 178 -0.20 6.37 14.57
N SER A 179 0.28 5.53 13.65
CA SER A 179 0.66 5.92 12.29
C SER A 179 -0.52 6.48 11.51
N VAL A 180 -1.67 5.82 11.54
CA VAL A 180 -2.90 6.24 10.84
C VAL A 180 -3.44 7.55 11.41
N ALA A 181 -3.44 7.69 12.74
CA ALA A 181 -3.90 8.90 13.38
C ALA A 181 -3.01 10.11 13.02
N LYS A 182 -1.69 9.93 12.98
CA LYS A 182 -0.75 10.96 12.53
C LYS A 182 -0.96 11.33 11.06
N ALA A 183 -1.10 10.33 10.18
CA ALA A 183 -1.37 10.55 8.76
C ALA A 183 -2.69 11.31 8.53
N LEU A 184 -3.74 11.00 9.32
CA LEU A 184 -5.02 11.69 9.25
C LEU A 184 -4.89 13.18 9.57
N ILE A 185 -4.20 13.52 10.65
CA ILE A 185 -3.99 14.92 11.04
C ILE A 185 -3.06 15.63 10.06
N SER A 186 -2.05 14.95 9.53
CA SER A 186 -1.17 15.51 8.51
C SER A 186 -1.92 15.89 7.24
N LYS A 187 -2.87 15.06 6.79
CA LYS A 187 -3.71 15.35 5.61
C LYS A 187 -4.81 16.38 5.92
N HIS A 188 -5.37 16.32 7.12
CA HIS A 188 -6.46 17.21 7.55
C HIS A 188 -6.14 17.88 8.90
N PRO A 189 -5.33 18.96 8.90
CA PRO A 189 -4.96 19.67 10.13
C PRO A 189 -6.15 20.21 10.92
N SER A 190 -7.28 20.50 10.26
CA SER A 190 -8.51 20.97 10.89
C SER A 190 -9.13 19.96 11.87
N LEU A 191 -8.74 18.69 11.80
CA LEU A 191 -9.18 17.61 12.68
C LEU A 191 -8.38 17.49 13.99
N THR A 192 -7.40 18.36 14.20
CA THR A 192 -6.55 18.34 15.41
C THR A 192 -7.41 18.56 16.65
N GLU A 193 -7.48 17.57 17.53
CA GLU A 193 -8.23 17.71 18.79
C GLU A 193 -7.46 18.61 19.77
N PRO A 194 -8.10 19.62 20.39
CA PRO A 194 -7.45 20.47 21.37
C PRO A 194 -7.24 19.71 22.68
N GLY A 195 -6.08 19.87 23.30
CA GLY A 195 -5.82 19.29 24.61
C GLY A 195 -4.33 19.18 24.95
N PRO A 196 -4.01 18.65 26.14
CA PRO A 196 -2.63 18.45 26.60
C PRO A 196 -1.92 17.29 25.87
N GLN A 197 -2.69 16.38 25.26
CA GLN A 197 -2.15 15.29 24.46
C GLN A 197 -1.95 15.75 23.01
N PRO A 198 -1.08 15.10 22.23
CA PRO A 198 -0.98 15.36 20.80
C PRO A 198 -2.35 15.25 20.13
N GLY A 199 -2.72 16.18 19.26
CA GLY A 199 -4.08 16.27 18.71
C GLY A 199 -4.53 15.08 17.85
N TRP A 200 -3.64 14.14 17.54
CA TRP A 200 -3.95 12.84 16.91
C TRP A 200 -4.32 11.73 17.91
N PHE A 201 -4.06 11.91 19.21
CA PHE A 201 -4.17 10.84 20.22
C PHE A 201 -5.61 10.36 20.42
N GLY A 202 -6.60 11.27 20.44
CA GLY A 202 -8.00 10.86 20.56
C GLY A 202 -8.53 10.15 19.31
N TRP A 203 -7.99 10.46 18.12
CA TRP A 203 -8.24 9.69 16.90
C TRP A 203 -7.70 8.27 17.00
N LYS A 204 -6.48 8.09 17.51
CA LYS A 204 -5.91 6.76 17.78
C LYS A 204 -6.84 5.91 18.66
N ASN A 205 -7.36 6.46 19.77
CA ASN A 205 -8.28 5.73 20.63
C ASN A 205 -9.61 5.42 19.94
N SER A 206 -10.16 6.39 19.20
CA SER A 206 -11.37 6.21 18.41
C SER A 206 -11.22 5.10 17.37
N LEU A 207 -10.06 5.02 16.71
CA LEU A 207 -9.72 3.97 15.74
C LEU A 207 -9.62 2.59 16.40
N LYS A 208 -9.02 2.47 17.59
CA LYS A 208 -8.99 1.21 18.33
C LYS A 208 -10.39 0.66 18.59
N PHE A 209 -11.28 1.51 19.10
CA PHE A 209 -12.68 1.12 19.36
C PHE A 209 -13.41 0.80 18.07
N LYS A 210 -13.25 1.63 17.03
CA LYS A 210 -13.88 1.40 15.72
C LYS A 210 -13.43 0.07 15.11
N MET A 211 -12.13 -0.22 15.13
CA MET A 211 -11.56 -1.46 14.59
C MET A 211 -12.05 -2.69 15.37
N ALA A 212 -12.18 -2.61 16.69
CA ALA A 212 -12.78 -3.68 17.50
C ALA A 212 -14.25 -3.95 17.13
N ASN A 213 -15.03 -2.88 16.91
CA ASN A 213 -16.41 -2.97 16.44
C ASN A 213 -16.49 -3.52 15.01
N PHE A 214 -15.58 -3.09 14.13
CA PHE A 214 -15.50 -3.54 12.75
C PHE A 214 -15.24 -5.05 12.66
N ARG A 215 -14.26 -5.56 13.40
CA ARG A 215 -14.03 -7.02 13.54
C ARG A 215 -15.26 -7.77 14.05
N THR A 216 -15.97 -7.18 15.02
CA THR A 216 -17.19 -7.79 15.58
C THR A 216 -18.29 -7.88 14.52
N LYS A 217 -18.46 -6.86 13.67
CA LYS A 217 -19.38 -6.89 12.54
C LYS A 217 -18.99 -7.97 11.52
N LEU A 218 -17.73 -8.00 11.09
CA LEU A 218 -17.24 -9.00 10.15
C LEU A 218 -17.40 -10.44 10.66
N ARG A 219 -17.19 -10.66 11.96
CA ARG A 219 -17.44 -11.96 12.59
C ARG A 219 -18.90 -12.39 12.49
N LYS A 220 -19.84 -11.47 12.75
CA LYS A 220 -21.28 -11.75 12.62
C LYS A 220 -21.67 -12.08 11.18
N SER A 221 -20.96 -11.51 10.20
CA SER A 221 -21.14 -11.81 8.78
C SER A 221 -20.46 -13.11 8.33
N GLY A 222 -19.81 -13.86 9.23
CA GLY A 222 -19.18 -15.14 8.90
C GLY A 222 -17.76 -15.04 8.33
N CYS A 223 -17.04 -13.93 8.52
CA CYS A 223 -15.64 -13.82 8.10
C CYS A 223 -14.73 -14.66 9.01
N ASP A 224 -14.18 -15.75 8.46
CA ASP A 224 -13.44 -16.76 9.23
C ASP A 224 -12.16 -16.20 9.88
N ASP A 225 -11.50 -15.26 9.19
CA ASP A 225 -10.28 -14.56 9.64
C ASP A 225 -10.42 -13.89 11.02
N VAL A 226 -11.64 -13.45 11.37
CA VAL A 226 -11.94 -12.83 12.67
C VAL A 226 -12.81 -13.69 13.57
N LYS A 227 -13.33 -14.82 13.05
CA LYS A 227 -14.24 -15.73 13.74
C LYS A 227 -13.51 -16.64 14.71
N ILE A 228 -12.35 -17.20 14.32
CA ILE A 228 -11.56 -18.10 15.18
C ILE A 228 -11.22 -17.45 16.53
N ASN A 229 -10.81 -16.18 16.49
CA ASN A 229 -10.46 -15.41 17.69
C ASN A 229 -11.69 -14.84 18.41
N GLY A 230 -12.87 -15.35 18.10
CA GLY A 230 -14.14 -14.80 18.53
C GLY A 230 -14.82 -15.49 19.69
N GLY A 231 -14.29 -16.64 20.13
CA GLY A 231 -14.82 -17.37 21.26
C GLY A 231 -14.93 -16.50 22.50
N LYS A 232 -16.14 -16.37 23.04
CA LYS A 232 -16.47 -15.58 24.24
C LYS A 232 -16.79 -16.46 25.45
N ARG A 233 -16.29 -17.70 25.45
CA ARG A 233 -16.46 -18.58 26.61
C ARG A 233 -15.99 -17.87 27.86
N SER A 234 -16.92 -17.67 28.79
CA SER A 234 -16.70 -16.96 30.04
C SER A 234 -17.47 -17.66 31.14
N LYS A 235 -17.22 -17.30 32.41
CA LYS A 235 -18.00 -17.83 33.53
C LYS A 235 -19.52 -17.59 33.36
N SER A 236 -19.90 -16.51 32.69
CA SER A 236 -21.31 -16.16 32.40
C SER A 236 -21.85 -16.75 31.09
N ASN A 237 -20.99 -17.34 30.25
CA ASN A 237 -21.39 -18.03 29.03
C ASN A 237 -20.53 -19.28 28.85
N PRO A 238 -20.79 -20.34 29.64
CA PRO A 238 -19.95 -21.53 29.68
C PRO A 238 -20.08 -22.43 28.45
N GLU A 239 -21.17 -22.31 27.67
CA GLU A 239 -21.39 -23.05 26.42
C GLU A 239 -20.87 -22.33 25.17
N GLY A 240 -20.44 -21.07 25.30
CA GLY A 240 -19.84 -20.35 24.18
C GLY A 240 -18.58 -21.05 23.66
N GLU A 241 -18.34 -20.92 22.35
CA GLU A 241 -17.09 -21.38 21.73
C GLU A 241 -15.88 -20.86 22.54
N SER A 242 -14.95 -21.76 22.86
CA SER A 242 -13.73 -21.38 23.54
C SER A 242 -12.95 -20.41 22.65
N SER A 243 -12.45 -19.31 23.23
CA SER A 243 -11.34 -18.60 22.60
C SER A 243 -10.24 -19.64 22.45
N SER A 244 -9.80 -19.95 21.22
CA SER A 244 -8.82 -21.00 20.94
C SER A 244 -7.59 -20.83 21.82
N LYS A 245 -7.54 -21.53 22.97
CA LYS A 245 -6.47 -21.40 23.96
C LYS A 245 -5.25 -22.24 23.60
N ASN A 246 -5.39 -23.17 22.66
CA ASN A 246 -4.31 -24.11 22.28
C ASN A 246 -3.71 -23.80 20.91
N ILE A 247 -4.38 -22.98 20.09
CA ILE A 247 -3.74 -22.43 18.90
C ILE A 247 -2.98 -21.19 19.38
N LYS A 248 -1.66 -21.17 19.16
CA LYS A 248 -0.86 -19.96 19.41
C LYS A 248 -1.62 -18.80 18.77
N ARG A 249 -2.10 -17.86 19.60
CA ARG A 249 -2.71 -16.64 19.10
C ARG A 249 -1.75 -16.10 18.04
N PRO A 250 -2.21 -15.69 16.85
CA PRO A 250 -1.35 -14.94 15.96
C PRO A 250 -0.69 -13.87 16.82
N LYS A 251 0.65 -13.91 16.93
CA LYS A 251 1.35 -12.86 17.66
C LYS A 251 0.88 -11.56 17.01
N ARG A 252 0.51 -10.57 17.83
CA ARG A 252 -0.01 -9.29 17.38
C ARG A 252 0.74 -8.86 16.10
N GLY A 253 0.03 -8.72 14.97
CA GLY A 253 0.63 -8.32 13.69
C GLY A 253 0.75 -9.39 12.60
N GLU A 254 0.43 -10.67 12.83
CA GLU A 254 0.44 -11.67 11.74
C GLU A 254 -0.65 -11.37 10.69
N ALA A 255 -0.21 -10.89 9.52
CA ALA A 255 -1.04 -10.83 8.33
C ALA A 255 -1.39 -12.25 7.84
N ASN A 256 -2.63 -12.45 7.37
CA ASN A 256 -3.07 -13.71 6.73
C ASN A 256 -3.08 -14.95 7.65
N TYR A 257 -3.46 -14.79 8.92
CA TYR A 257 -3.56 -15.92 9.84
C TYR A 257 -4.55 -17.00 9.37
N LEU A 258 -5.76 -16.62 8.95
CA LEU A 258 -6.70 -17.49 8.25
C LEU A 258 -7.50 -16.69 7.20
N PRO A 259 -6.97 -16.49 5.98
CA PRO A 259 -7.70 -15.77 4.94
C PRO A 259 -8.95 -16.54 4.49
N ASN A 260 -9.98 -15.82 4.05
CA ASN A 260 -11.16 -16.44 3.45
C ASN A 260 -10.82 -17.09 2.11
N LEU A 261 -11.66 -18.03 1.67
CA LEU A 261 -11.56 -18.58 0.32
C LEU A 261 -11.75 -17.45 -0.73
N PRO A 262 -10.98 -17.46 -1.82
CA PRO A 262 -11.10 -16.46 -2.87
C PRO A 262 -12.49 -16.53 -3.53
N ALA A 263 -13.02 -15.36 -3.91
CA ALA A 263 -14.36 -15.26 -4.48
C ALA A 263 -14.51 -16.13 -5.74
N GLY A 264 -15.56 -16.96 -5.77
CA GLY A 264 -15.83 -17.89 -6.87
C GLY A 264 -15.11 -19.24 -6.77
N HIS A 265 -14.36 -19.48 -5.69
CA HIS A 265 -13.75 -20.78 -5.42
C HIS A 265 -14.39 -21.44 -4.18
N ASP A 266 -14.76 -22.70 -4.34
CA ASP A 266 -15.21 -23.57 -3.28
C ASP A 266 -14.06 -24.48 -2.83
N GLU A 267 -14.24 -25.14 -1.68
CA GLU A 267 -13.26 -26.10 -1.14
C GLU A 267 -12.86 -27.17 -2.16
N ARG A 268 -13.83 -27.68 -2.94
CA ARG A 268 -13.59 -28.70 -3.97
C ARG A 268 -12.76 -28.17 -5.13
N THR A 269 -12.98 -26.94 -5.57
CA THR A 269 -12.21 -26.33 -6.66
C THR A 269 -10.77 -26.06 -6.22
N LEU A 270 -10.56 -25.67 -4.96
CA LEU A 270 -9.22 -25.47 -4.41
C LEU A 270 -8.48 -26.80 -4.16
N GLU A 271 -9.18 -27.87 -3.77
CA GLU A 271 -8.54 -29.19 -3.65
C GLU A 271 -8.12 -29.73 -5.02
N ASN A 272 -8.91 -29.51 -6.07
CA ASN A 272 -8.51 -29.84 -7.43
C ASN A 272 -7.24 -29.08 -7.85
N ALA A 273 -7.15 -27.78 -7.52
CA ALA A 273 -5.93 -26.99 -7.77
C ALA A 273 -4.72 -27.52 -6.98
N ARG A 274 -4.94 -28.03 -5.75
CA ARG A 274 -3.90 -28.67 -4.95
C ARG A 274 -3.38 -29.95 -5.61
N MET A 275 -4.28 -30.76 -6.18
CA MET A 275 -3.90 -31.95 -6.95
C MET A 275 -3.06 -31.60 -8.16
N LEU A 276 -3.41 -30.53 -8.90
CA LEU A 276 -2.61 -30.05 -10.04
C LEU A 276 -1.19 -29.61 -9.63
N VAL A 277 -1.02 -29.00 -8.44
CA VAL A 277 0.32 -28.70 -7.92
C VAL A 277 1.14 -29.97 -7.74
N VAL A 278 0.55 -31.01 -7.14
CA VAL A 278 1.22 -32.29 -6.91
C VAL A 278 1.58 -32.96 -8.24
N GLU A 279 0.72 -32.88 -9.25
CA GLU A 279 0.98 -33.42 -10.58
C GLU A 279 2.08 -32.66 -11.33
N GLU A 280 2.09 -31.33 -11.27
CA GLU A 280 3.15 -30.52 -11.87
C GLU A 280 4.53 -30.81 -11.24
N LEU A 281 4.58 -30.97 -9.91
CA LEU A 281 5.82 -31.30 -9.20
C LEU A 281 6.36 -32.70 -9.50
N LYS A 282 5.54 -33.61 -10.03
CA LYS A 282 5.97 -34.95 -10.47
C LYS A 282 6.65 -34.94 -11.84
N LYS A 283 6.57 -33.85 -12.61
CA LYS A 283 7.19 -33.76 -13.92
C LYS A 283 8.72 -33.65 -13.81
N LYS A 284 9.44 -34.15 -14.83
CA LYS A 284 10.91 -34.04 -14.90
C LYS A 284 11.41 -32.60 -14.88
N ILE A 285 10.64 -31.67 -15.47
CA ILE A 285 10.93 -30.23 -15.48
C ILE A 285 9.63 -29.52 -15.08
N PRO A 286 9.46 -29.17 -13.80
CA PRO A 286 8.24 -28.50 -13.32
C PRO A 286 8.21 -27.02 -13.75
N ASN A 287 7.02 -26.51 -14.06
CA ASN A 287 6.83 -25.09 -14.34
C ASN A 287 6.68 -24.30 -13.03
N ALA A 288 7.80 -23.72 -12.56
CA ALA A 288 7.85 -22.98 -11.31
C ALA A 288 6.82 -21.84 -11.21
N THR A 289 6.61 -21.10 -12.31
CA THR A 289 5.64 -19.99 -12.38
C THR A 289 4.20 -20.47 -12.16
N GLN A 290 3.84 -21.59 -12.80
CA GLN A 290 2.51 -22.16 -12.69
C GLN A 290 2.28 -22.77 -11.30
N VAL A 291 3.28 -23.47 -10.76
CA VAL A 291 3.25 -24.00 -9.40
C VAL A 291 3.08 -22.88 -8.37
N SER A 292 3.85 -21.79 -8.47
CA SER A 292 3.73 -20.63 -7.58
C SER A 292 2.30 -20.06 -7.59
N LYS A 293 1.73 -19.85 -8.78
CA LYS A 293 0.37 -19.33 -8.92
C LYS A 293 -0.68 -20.23 -8.26
N MET A 294 -0.58 -21.54 -8.46
CA MET A 294 -1.52 -22.51 -7.85
C MET A 294 -1.30 -22.64 -6.33
N MET A 295 -0.06 -22.49 -5.86
CA MET A 295 0.25 -22.45 -4.43
C MET A 295 -0.40 -21.23 -3.76
N ASP A 296 -0.34 -20.06 -4.38
CA ASP A 296 -1.00 -18.85 -3.86
C ASP A 296 -2.52 -19.02 -3.79
N GLN A 297 -3.13 -19.58 -4.83
CA GLN A 297 -4.57 -19.85 -4.88
C GLN A 297 -5.03 -20.82 -3.79
N THR A 298 -4.24 -21.87 -3.52
CA THR A 298 -4.57 -22.92 -2.54
C THR A 298 -4.19 -22.57 -1.11
N PHE A 299 -3.47 -21.45 -0.89
CA PHE A 299 -3.01 -21.05 0.44
C PHE A 299 -4.13 -20.99 1.50
N PRO A 300 -5.30 -20.36 1.24
CA PRO A 300 -6.39 -20.31 2.22
C PRO A 300 -6.90 -21.69 2.64
N LEU A 301 -7.05 -22.62 1.69
CA LEU A 301 -7.47 -23.98 1.97
C LEU A 301 -6.44 -24.72 2.83
N ARG A 302 -5.17 -24.71 2.40
CA ARG A 302 -4.06 -25.35 3.12
C ARG A 302 -3.91 -24.79 4.54
N ARG A 303 -4.03 -23.46 4.71
CA ARG A 303 -3.96 -22.81 6.02
C ARG A 303 -5.13 -23.20 6.92
N ARG A 304 -6.35 -23.30 6.36
CA ARG A 304 -7.53 -23.76 7.10
C ARG A 304 -7.35 -25.16 7.63
N GLU A 305 -6.89 -26.10 6.80
CA GLU A 305 -6.64 -27.48 7.24
C GLU A 305 -5.70 -27.54 8.43
N ILE A 306 -4.58 -26.81 8.38
CA ILE A 306 -3.60 -26.76 9.48
C ILE A 306 -4.23 -26.20 10.75
N VAL A 307 -4.98 -25.10 10.66
CA VAL A 307 -5.54 -24.40 11.83
C VAL A 307 -6.74 -25.14 12.45
N THR A 308 -7.50 -25.91 11.67
CA THR A 308 -8.71 -26.60 12.15
C THR A 308 -8.52 -28.08 12.47
N LYS A 309 -7.49 -28.74 11.92
CA LYS A 309 -7.24 -30.18 12.12
C LYS A 309 -6.17 -30.49 13.17
N GLU A 310 -5.46 -29.50 13.71
CA GLU A 310 -4.63 -29.61 14.93
C GLU A 310 -5.44 -29.33 16.20
#